data_AF-A0A0G1VGB0-F1
#
_entry.id   AF-A0A0G1VGB0-F1
#
_cell.length_a   1.000
_cell.length_b   1.000
_cell.length_c   1.000
_cell.angle_alpha   90.00
_cell.angle_beta   90.00
_cell.angle_gamma   90.00
#
_symmetry.space_group_name_H-M   'P 1'
#
loop_
_entity.id
_entity.type
_entity.pdbx_description
1 polymer ?
#
loop_
_entity_poly.entity_id
_entity_poly.type
_entity_poly.pdbx_seq_one_letter_code
_entity_poly.pdbx_strand_id
1 'polypeptide(L)'
;STPGKDKENEEESSLGAIGESQQKFDSLTLQFSTQATYPLFMQFLQELESSLRIVDLVSLTLTPETDTTASKEPIYRFGITIKTYWLK
;
A
#
# COMPACT_ATOMS: atom_id res chain seq x y z
N SER A 1 20.66 28.39 -52.96
CA SER A 1 19.84 29.62 -53.06
C SER A 1 18.41 29.21 -52.81
N THR A 2 17.68 29.62 -51.77
CA THR A 2 17.75 30.76 -50.85
C THR A 2 17.00 30.32 -49.57
N PRO A 3 17.24 30.93 -48.39
CA PRO A 3 17.11 30.34 -47.06
C PRO A 3 15.87 30.82 -46.26
N GLY A 4 15.72 30.28 -45.05
CA GLY A 4 15.18 31.00 -43.89
C GLY A 4 13.68 30.87 -43.62
N LYS A 5 13.32 30.17 -42.54
CA LYS A 5 12.26 30.64 -41.64
C LYS A 5 12.52 30.16 -40.22
N ASP A 6 12.85 31.13 -39.40
CA ASP A 6 13.15 31.04 -37.98
C ASP A 6 11.99 30.41 -37.19
N LYS A 7 12.34 29.55 -36.24
CA LYS A 7 11.47 29.16 -35.13
C LYS A 7 12.23 29.39 -33.84
N GLU A 8 12.12 30.60 -33.36
CA GLU A 8 12.29 30.94 -31.96
C GLU A 8 10.97 30.59 -31.28
N ASN A 9 10.96 29.62 -30.36
CA ASN A 9 10.27 29.81 -29.09
C ASN A 9 10.62 28.74 -28.05
N GLU A 10 10.98 29.28 -26.89
CA GLU A 10 10.69 28.78 -25.54
C GLU A 10 11.48 27.56 -25.04
N GLU A 11 12.57 27.92 -24.35
CA GLU A 11 12.96 27.32 -23.08
C GLU A 11 11.71 27.03 -22.21
N GLU A 12 11.33 25.76 -22.10
CA GLU A 12 10.77 25.26 -20.84
C GLU A 12 11.75 24.24 -20.28
N SER A 13 12.69 24.79 -19.52
CA SER A 13 13.35 24.08 -18.45
C SER A 13 12.29 23.53 -17.50
N SER A 14 11.86 22.29 -17.68
CA SER A 14 11.20 21.54 -16.60
C SER A 14 12.25 21.09 -15.58
N LEU A 15 12.98 22.05 -15.00
CA LEU A 15 13.60 21.94 -13.68
C LEU A 15 12.47 22.05 -12.65
N GLY A 16 11.56 21.08 -12.68
CA GLY A 16 10.59 20.88 -11.62
C GLY A 16 11.35 20.38 -10.40
N ALA A 17 11.55 21.27 -9.42
CA ALA A 17 12.29 21.03 -8.21
C ALA A 17 12.03 19.65 -7.60
N ILE A 18 13.06 18.79 -7.63
CA ILE A 18 13.16 17.66 -6.70
C ILE A 18 13.51 18.30 -5.36
N GLY A 19 12.50 18.85 -4.67
CA GLY A 19 12.62 19.14 -3.27
C GLY A 19 12.88 17.82 -2.57
N GLU A 20 14.01 17.69 -1.87
CA GLU A 20 14.27 16.58 -0.96
C GLU A 20 13.00 16.34 -0.14
N SER A 21 12.42 15.15 -0.25
CA SER A 21 11.23 14.81 0.51
C SER A 21 11.54 15.02 1.99
N GLN A 22 11.02 16.10 2.59
CA GLN A 22 11.15 16.47 4.00
C GLN A 22 10.35 15.51 4.91
N GLN A 23 10.30 14.24 4.54
CA GLN A 23 9.56 13.23 5.27
C GLN A 23 10.41 12.84 6.48
N LYS A 24 9.99 13.31 7.66
CA LYS A 24 10.64 13.06 8.96
C LYS A 24 10.60 11.59 9.40
N PHE A 25 9.92 10.76 8.62
CA PHE A 25 9.71 9.36 8.87
C PHE A 25 9.89 8.60 7.57
N ASP A 26 10.44 7.41 7.67
CA ASP A 26 10.41 6.43 6.59
C ASP A 26 9.20 5.52 6.78
N SER A 27 8.86 4.79 5.72
CA SER A 27 7.76 3.83 5.75
C SER A 27 8.06 2.59 4.94
N LEU A 28 7.48 1.47 5.35
CA LEU A 28 7.52 0.20 4.64
C LEU A 28 6.09 -0.26 4.37
N THR A 29 5.78 -0.46 3.09
CA THR A 29 4.51 -1.07 2.67
C THR A 29 4.70 -2.56 2.50
N LEU A 30 3.89 -3.35 3.20
CA LEU A 30 3.84 -4.80 3.15
C LEU A 30 2.51 -5.20 2.52
N GLN A 31 2.55 -6.04 1.50
CA GLN A 31 1.37 -6.62 0.87
C GLN A 31 1.47 -8.14 0.91
N PHE A 32 0.48 -8.79 1.50
CA PHE A 32 0.45 -10.24 1.63
C PHE A 32 -0.98 -10.77 1.67
N SER A 33 -1.13 -12.09 1.60
CA SER A 33 -2.41 -12.77 1.77
C SER A 33 -2.30 -13.93 2.75
N THR A 34 -3.34 -14.14 3.54
CA THR A 34 -3.45 -15.28 4.48
C THR A 34 -4.82 -15.94 4.36
N GLN A 35 -4.93 -17.19 4.82
CA GLN A 35 -6.18 -17.94 4.88
C GLN A 35 -6.51 -18.23 6.34
N ALA A 36 -7.72 -17.85 6.77
CA ALA A 36 -8.16 -18.06 8.14
C ALA A 36 -9.69 -18.09 8.24
N THR A 37 -10.21 -18.50 9.40
CA THR A 37 -11.59 -18.18 9.77
C THR A 37 -11.70 -16.70 10.13
N TYR A 38 -12.91 -16.14 10.05
CA TYR A 38 -13.13 -14.74 10.41
C TYR A 38 -12.71 -14.40 11.86
N PRO A 39 -13.06 -15.20 12.89
CA PRO A 39 -12.66 -14.90 14.27
C PRO A 39 -11.14 -14.90 14.46
N LEU A 40 -10.43 -15.84 13.83
CA LEU A 40 -8.97 -15.91 13.92
C LEU A 40 -8.31 -14.69 13.24
N PHE A 41 -8.87 -14.23 12.11
CA PHE A 41 -8.39 -13.02 11.47
C PHE A 41 -8.63 -11.76 12.32
N MET A 42 -9.76 -11.67 13.01
CA MET A 42 -10.03 -10.57 13.95
C MET A 42 -9.02 -10.57 15.11
N GLN A 43 -8.70 -11.72 15.67
CA GLN A 43 -7.67 -11.84 16.71
C GLN A 43 -6.31 -11.36 16.20
N PHE A 44 -5.92 -11.74 14.99
CA PHE A 44 -4.68 -11.27 14.36
C PHE A 44 -4.64 -9.72 14.23
N LEU A 45 -5.75 -9.08 13.84
CA LEU A 45 -5.81 -7.61 13.77
C LEU A 45 -5.70 -6.95 15.14
N GLN A 46 -6.30 -7.52 16.18
CA GLN A 46 -6.18 -7.03 17.56
C GLN A 46 -4.73 -7.13 18.08
N GLU A 47 -4.05 -8.25 17.79
CA GLU A 47 -2.64 -8.41 18.14
C GLU A 47 -1.76 -7.38 17.42
N LEU A 48 -2.07 -7.08 16.16
CA LEU A 48 -1.37 -6.05 15.38
C LEU A 48 -1.61 -4.63 15.95
N GLU A 49 -2.85 -4.31 16.36
CA GLU A 49 -3.19 -3.05 17.04
C GLU A 49 -2.44 -2.90 18.37
N SER A 50 -2.26 -3.98 19.13
CA SER A 50 -1.54 -3.96 20.41
C SER A 50 -0.02 -3.81 20.29
N SER A 51 0.53 -3.84 19.07
CA SER A 51 1.97 -3.77 18.84
C SER A 51 2.52 -2.34 19.00
N LEU A 52 3.79 -2.22 19.38
CA LEU A 52 4.45 -0.93 19.63
C LEU A 52 4.81 -0.13 18.35
N ARG A 53 4.49 -0.63 17.16
CA ARG A 53 4.83 0.03 15.89
C ARG A 53 3.65 0.88 15.42
N ILE A 54 3.95 1.99 14.75
CA ILE A 54 2.91 2.75 14.04
C ILE A 54 2.57 1.96 12.77
N VAL A 55 1.36 1.43 12.72
CA VAL A 55 0.86 0.58 11.64
C VAL A 55 -0.44 1.15 11.10
N ASP A 56 -0.57 1.18 9.78
CA ASP A 56 -1.74 1.65 9.04
C ASP A 56 -2.25 0.56 8.09
N LEU A 57 -3.54 0.26 8.15
CA LEU A 57 -4.19 -0.71 7.26
C LEU A 57 -4.66 0.00 5.99
N VAL A 58 -3.90 -0.19 4.91
CA VAL A 58 -4.12 0.50 3.63
C VAL A 58 -5.23 -0.15 2.81
N SER A 59 -5.30 -1.48 2.81
CA SER A 59 -6.35 -2.20 2.08
C SER A 59 -6.63 -3.57 2.68
N LEU A 60 -7.89 -3.98 2.62
CA LEU A 60 -8.35 -5.32 2.98
C LEU A 60 -9.28 -5.87 1.89
N THR A 61 -9.00 -7.10 1.46
CA THR A 61 -9.88 -7.87 0.58
C THR A 61 -10.25 -9.18 1.26
N LEU A 62 -11.50 -9.60 1.08
CA LEU A 62 -12.05 -10.82 1.65
C LEU A 62 -12.68 -11.65 0.54
N THR A 63 -12.18 -12.88 0.34
CA THR A 63 -12.76 -13.82 -0.63
C THR A 63 -13.07 -15.13 0.07
N PRO A 64 -14.31 -15.64 0.01
CA PRO A 64 -14.63 -16.98 0.52
C PRO A 64 -13.80 -18.05 -0.20
N GLU A 65 -13.25 -19.01 0.54
CA GLU A 65 -12.67 -20.21 -0.06
C GLU A 65 -13.82 -21.17 -0.43
N THR A 66 -13.83 -21.68 -1.66
CA THR A 66 -14.98 -22.35 -2.31
C THR A 66 -15.45 -23.67 -1.71
N ASP A 67 -14.96 -24.07 -0.53
CA ASP A 67 -15.28 -25.35 0.11
C ASP A 67 -15.95 -25.15 1.48
N THR A 68 -17.07 -24.41 1.48
CA THR A 68 -17.90 -24.23 2.66
C THR A 68 -18.86 -25.40 2.82
N THR A 69 -18.37 -26.56 3.27
CA THR A 69 -19.27 -27.58 3.83
C THR A 69 -20.00 -26.95 5.02
N ALA A 70 -21.33 -26.89 4.98
CA ALA A 70 -22.20 -26.15 5.91
C ALA A 70 -22.06 -26.49 7.41
N SER A 71 -21.22 -27.48 7.76
CA SER A 71 -20.95 -27.96 9.11
C SER A 71 -19.62 -27.44 9.71
N LYS A 72 -18.82 -26.66 8.98
CA LYS A 72 -17.57 -26.07 9.47
C LYS A 72 -17.55 -24.56 9.28
N GLU A 73 -16.79 -23.87 10.14
CA GLU A 73 -16.61 -22.42 10.03
C GLU A 73 -15.93 -22.06 8.69
N PRO A 74 -16.46 -21.08 7.93
CA PRO A 74 -15.91 -20.75 6.63
C PRO A 74 -14.47 -20.24 6.71
N ILE A 75 -13.64 -20.73 5.79
CA ILE A 75 -12.30 -20.20 5.57
C ILE A 75 -12.40 -19.09 4.52
N TYR A 76 -11.71 -17.99 4.77
CA TYR A 76 -11.58 -16.88 3.85
C TYR A 76 -10.12 -16.65 3.51
N ARG A 77 -9.88 -16.20 2.28
CA ARG A 77 -8.63 -15.58 1.86
C ARG A 77 -8.71 -14.08 2.15
N PHE A 78 -7.80 -13.60 2.99
CA PHE A 78 -7.62 -12.19 3.30
C PHE A 78 -6.41 -11.66 2.54
N GLY A 79 -6.61 -10.67 1.67
CA GLY A 79 -5.51 -9.90 1.07
C GLY A 79 -5.35 -8.57 1.80
N ILE A 80 -4.16 -8.30 2.31
CA ILE A 80 -3.89 -7.21 3.26
C ILE A 80 -2.72 -6.38 2.74
N THR A 81 -2.89 -5.06 2.78
CA THR A 81 -1.79 -4.12 2.61
C THR A 81 -1.66 -3.29 3.88
N ILE A 82 -0.48 -3.30 4.46
CA ILE A 82 -0.15 -2.57 5.67
C ILE A 82 1.02 -1.64 5.39
N LYS A 83 0.97 -0.43 5.92
CA LYS A 83 2.11 0.49 5.94
C LYS A 83 2.58 0.68 7.38
N THR A 84 3.88 0.51 7.59
CA THR A 84 4.52 0.74 8.88
C THR A 84 5.48 1.93 8.80
N TYR A 85 5.67 2.65 9.90
CA TYR A 85 6.43 3.91 9.92
C TYR A 85 7.47 3.92 11.05
N TRP A 86 8.59 4.59 10.81
CA TRP A 86 9.61 4.85 11.83
C TRP A 86 10.24 6.23 11.64
N LEU A 87 10.66 6.84 12.76
CA LEU A 87 11.41 8.10 12.74
C LEU A 87 12.84 7.86 12.27
N LYS A 88 13.40 8.84 11.57
CA LYS A 88 14.84 8.91 11.28
C LYS A 88 15.65 9.39 12.48
#